data_AF-A0AAU5WUK3-F1
#
_entry.id   AF-A0AAU5WUK3-F1
#
_cell.length_a   1.000
_cell.length_b   1.000
_cell.length_c   1.000
_cell.angle_alpha   90.00
_cell.angle_beta   90.00
_cell.angle_gamma   90.00
#
_symmetry.space_group_name_H-M   'P 1'
#
loop_
_entity.id
_entity.type
_entity.pdbx_description
1 polymer ?
#
loop_
_entity_poly.entity_id
_entity_poly.type
_entity_poly.pdbx_seq_one_letter_code
_entity_poly.pdbx_strand_id
1 'polypeptide(L)'
;MSDWNQKIIEEFRANRGAVGGPFEGTPLVLLTTVGARTGRRHTTPVTCLHDGGRVVVFASNAGAPAHPAWYHNLLANPGVTVESGEETYAATAQPLEGAERDALYARQAAIAPVFAEYQAGTSRVIPVVALYRDQRARALGDELVAIHRGMREELAGILAAVEDLAAGRPAASPPGDLAAGLRSRCLSFCADVHAHHGNEAGRGFPRLAQRYPGLEPVLAEFAEEHAVLAGIRSRFEETLARAASPGEVLGELRGLAKEIEAHFDREERRLVPALNAL
;
A
#
# COMPACT_ATOMS: atom_id res chain seq x y z
N MET A 1 -25.73 -1.20 9.41
CA MET A 1 -25.18 0.12 9.75
C MET A 1 -26.39 1.02 10.00
N SER A 2 -26.42 1.83 11.05
CA SER A 2 -27.55 2.75 11.25
C SER A 2 -27.54 3.80 10.13
N ASP A 3 -28.73 4.29 9.74
CA ASP A 3 -28.90 5.38 8.76
C ASP A 3 -28.12 6.65 9.16
N TRP A 4 -27.88 6.83 10.46
CA TRP A 4 -27.06 7.92 10.99
C TRP A 4 -25.56 7.76 10.73
N ASN A 5 -24.96 6.58 10.99
CA ASN A 5 -23.53 6.37 10.71
C ASN A 5 -23.21 6.56 9.23
N GLN A 6 -24.10 6.12 8.35
CA GLN A 6 -23.91 6.22 6.91
C GLN A 6 -23.79 7.69 6.46
N LYS A 7 -24.66 8.57 6.97
CA LYS A 7 -24.61 10.02 6.68
C LYS A 7 -23.31 10.66 7.15
N ILE A 8 -22.83 10.31 8.35
CA ILE A 8 -21.55 10.82 8.87
C ILE A 8 -20.37 10.35 8.00
N ILE A 9 -20.38 9.09 7.55
CA ILE A 9 -19.34 8.55 6.66
C ILE A 9 -19.33 9.29 5.31
N GLU A 10 -20.50 9.52 4.73
CA GLU A 10 -20.63 10.23 3.45
C GLU A 10 -20.17 11.69 3.57
N GLU A 11 -20.59 12.38 4.63
CA GLU A 11 -20.16 13.75 4.90
C GLU A 11 -18.65 13.85 5.13
N PHE A 12 -18.09 12.96 5.96
CA PHE A 12 -16.65 12.89 6.22
C PHE A 12 -15.87 12.77 4.91
N ARG A 13 -16.27 11.85 4.02
CA ARG A 13 -15.59 11.62 2.74
C ARG A 13 -15.77 12.78 1.76
N ALA A 14 -16.94 13.40 1.74
CA ALA A 14 -17.22 14.56 0.89
C ALA A 14 -16.41 15.80 1.31
N ASN A 15 -16.16 15.94 2.61
CA ASN A 15 -15.56 17.13 3.22
C ASN A 15 -14.13 16.89 3.74
N ARG A 16 -13.42 15.91 3.18
CA ARG A 16 -11.98 15.67 3.47
C ARG A 16 -11.70 15.49 4.96
N GLY A 17 -12.60 14.80 5.64
CA GLY A 17 -12.52 14.47 7.06
C GLY A 17 -13.28 15.39 8.02
N ALA A 18 -13.87 16.49 7.53
CA ALA A 18 -14.70 17.37 8.34
C ALA A 18 -16.16 16.90 8.39
N VAL A 19 -16.80 17.02 9.55
CA VAL A 19 -18.22 16.71 9.76
C VAL A 19 -18.82 17.81 10.63
N GLY A 20 -19.98 18.34 10.25
CA GLY A 20 -20.67 19.38 10.99
C GLY A 20 -21.51 18.88 12.17
N GLY A 21 -22.37 19.75 12.68
CA GLY A 21 -23.32 19.42 13.74
C GLY A 21 -22.62 18.98 15.04
N PRO A 22 -23.01 17.84 15.65
CA PRO A 22 -22.40 17.38 16.90
C PRO A 22 -20.88 17.09 16.83
N PHE A 23 -20.31 17.00 15.62
CA PHE A 23 -18.89 16.74 15.40
C PHE A 23 -18.11 17.95 14.88
N GLU A 24 -18.74 19.12 14.79
CA GLU A 24 -18.08 20.33 14.30
C GLU A 24 -16.83 20.65 15.13
N GLY A 25 -15.69 20.82 14.45
CA GLY A 25 -14.40 21.06 15.08
C GLY A 25 -13.80 19.85 15.83
N THR A 26 -14.47 18.69 15.84
CA THR A 26 -13.99 17.48 16.50
C THR A 26 -13.22 16.59 15.53
N PRO A 27 -11.95 16.24 15.82
CA PRO A 27 -11.22 15.28 15.01
C PRO A 27 -11.90 13.90 14.99
N LEU A 28 -12.17 13.41 13.79
CA LEU A 28 -12.74 12.10 13.53
C LEU A 28 -11.81 11.26 12.64
N VAL A 29 -11.93 9.95 12.79
CA VAL A 29 -11.49 8.99 11.77
C VAL A 29 -12.61 8.01 11.46
N LEU A 30 -12.61 7.46 10.24
CA LEU A 30 -13.44 6.30 9.94
C LEU A 30 -12.64 5.03 10.22
N LEU A 31 -13.08 4.26 11.22
CA LEU A 31 -12.45 3.01 11.62
C LEU A 31 -13.19 1.84 10.97
N THR A 32 -12.51 1.12 10.08
CA THR A 32 -13.02 -0.11 9.46
C THR A 32 -12.42 -1.33 10.15
N THR A 33 -13.28 -2.15 10.74
CA THR A 33 -12.93 -3.41 11.45
C THR A 33 -13.56 -4.62 10.78
N VAL A 34 -13.01 -5.82 11.02
CA VAL A 34 -13.62 -7.09 10.59
C VAL A 34 -14.49 -7.66 11.71
N GLY A 35 -15.76 -7.92 11.42
CA GLY A 35 -16.72 -8.42 12.40
C GLY A 35 -16.30 -9.76 13.00
N ALA A 36 -16.05 -9.81 14.30
CA ALA A 36 -15.53 -11.01 14.99
C ALA A 36 -16.41 -12.26 14.80
N ARG A 37 -17.72 -12.07 14.60
CA ARG A 37 -18.68 -13.15 14.37
C ARG A 37 -19.03 -13.37 12.91
N THR A 38 -18.90 -12.33 12.08
CA THR A 38 -19.48 -12.28 10.73
C THR A 38 -18.44 -12.33 9.62
N GLY A 39 -17.18 -12.01 9.92
CA GLY A 39 -16.12 -11.81 8.93
C GLY A 39 -16.32 -10.60 8.01
N ARG A 40 -17.42 -9.85 8.16
CA ARG A 40 -17.73 -8.69 7.29
C ARG A 40 -17.03 -7.44 7.76
N ARG A 41 -16.64 -6.58 6.83
CA ARG A 41 -16.10 -5.25 7.15
C ARG A 41 -17.19 -4.31 7.67
N HIS A 42 -16.87 -3.56 8.73
CA HIS A 42 -17.74 -2.59 9.37
C HIS A 42 -16.99 -1.27 9.60
N THR A 43 -17.46 -0.19 9.00
CA THR A 43 -16.91 1.15 9.15
C THR A 43 -17.69 1.94 10.19
N THR A 44 -17.01 2.56 11.14
CA THR A 44 -17.59 3.36 12.21
C THR A 44 -16.83 4.68 12.36
N PRO A 45 -17.51 5.85 12.29
CA PRO A 45 -16.91 7.12 12.68
C PRO A 45 -16.57 7.11 14.17
N VAL A 46 -15.34 7.48 14.53
CA VAL A 46 -14.90 7.56 15.92
C VAL A 46 -14.09 8.84 16.15
N THR A 47 -14.30 9.47 17.30
CA THR A 47 -13.45 10.57 17.77
C THR A 47 -12.05 10.07 18.04
N CYS A 48 -11.06 10.89 17.69
CA CYS A 48 -9.66 10.54 17.85
C CYS A 48 -8.81 11.66 18.46
N LEU A 49 -7.64 11.26 18.99
CA LEU A 49 -6.50 12.14 19.20
C LEU A 49 -5.36 11.72 18.29
N HIS A 50 -4.73 12.69 17.64
CA HIS A 50 -3.43 12.48 17.00
C HIS A 50 -2.33 12.61 18.07
N ASP A 51 -1.55 11.55 18.22
CA ASP A 51 -0.53 11.42 19.27
C ASP A 51 0.80 10.98 18.65
N GLY A 52 1.61 11.94 18.23
CA GLY A 52 2.85 11.68 17.50
C GLY A 52 2.59 10.87 16.22
N GLY A 53 3.21 9.70 16.10
CA GLY A 53 3.10 8.82 14.93
C GLY A 53 1.91 7.85 14.93
N ARG A 54 0.95 8.00 15.86
CA ARG A 54 -0.23 7.12 15.98
C ARG A 54 -1.52 7.93 16.14
N VAL A 55 -2.64 7.26 15.87
CA VAL A 55 -3.98 7.78 16.17
C VAL A 55 -4.53 7.04 17.38
N VAL A 56 -5.14 7.75 18.32
CA VAL A 56 -5.75 7.18 19.52
C VAL A 56 -7.26 7.33 19.44
N VAL A 57 -8.00 6.24 19.63
CA VAL A 57 -9.47 6.20 19.60
C VAL A 57 -10.05 5.68 20.91
N PHE A 58 -11.30 6.03 21.19
CA PHE A 58 -11.93 5.82 22.49
C PHE A 58 -13.20 4.98 22.35
N ALA A 59 -13.23 3.81 22.99
CA ALA A 59 -14.40 2.92 23.01
C ALA A 59 -15.46 3.40 24.04
N SER A 60 -15.80 4.68 23.97
CA SER A 60 -16.71 5.36 24.92
C SER A 60 -18.14 4.92 24.74
N ASN A 61 -18.61 4.72 23.51
CA ASN A 61 -20.01 4.38 23.19
C ASN A 61 -21.01 5.27 23.93
N ALA A 62 -20.71 6.57 24.01
CA ALA A 62 -21.46 7.57 24.78
C ALA A 62 -21.72 7.18 26.26
N GLY A 63 -20.79 6.48 26.90
CA GLY A 63 -20.90 6.03 28.29
C GLY A 63 -21.77 4.78 28.49
N ALA A 64 -22.29 4.16 27.42
CA ALA A 64 -23.13 2.98 27.52
C ALA A 64 -22.43 1.84 28.30
N PRO A 65 -23.20 1.00 29.02
CA PRO A 65 -22.65 -0.07 29.86
C PRO A 65 -21.91 -1.15 29.07
N ALA A 66 -22.21 -1.30 27.77
CA ALA A 66 -21.53 -2.23 26.88
C ALA A 66 -20.47 -1.53 26.01
N HIS A 67 -19.37 -2.24 25.73
CA HIS A 67 -18.40 -1.82 24.73
C HIS A 67 -19.01 -1.80 23.32
N PRO A 68 -18.55 -0.91 22.44
CA PRO A 68 -19.02 -0.88 21.07
C PRO A 68 -18.53 -2.11 20.28
N ALA A 69 -19.30 -2.54 19.28
CA ALA A 69 -18.98 -3.74 18.50
C ALA A 69 -17.57 -3.70 17.86
N TRP A 70 -17.14 -2.52 17.40
CA TRP A 70 -15.80 -2.36 16.81
C TRP A 70 -14.66 -2.65 17.80
N TYR A 71 -14.88 -2.46 19.10
CA TYR A 71 -13.89 -2.82 20.13
C TYR A 71 -13.77 -4.35 20.27
N HIS A 72 -14.88 -5.08 20.23
CA HIS A 72 -14.84 -6.53 20.21
C HIS A 72 -14.21 -7.08 18.91
N ASN A 73 -14.46 -6.40 17.78
CA ASN A 73 -13.86 -6.75 16.50
C ASN A 73 -12.33 -6.64 16.54
N LEU A 74 -11.79 -5.54 17.05
CA LEU A 74 -10.33 -5.35 17.09
C LEU A 74 -9.63 -6.28 18.08
N LEU A 75 -10.30 -6.73 19.14
CA LEU A 75 -9.75 -7.73 20.06
C LEU A 75 -9.59 -9.09 19.37
N ALA A 76 -10.50 -9.43 18.44
CA ALA A 76 -10.42 -10.65 17.65
C ALA A 76 -9.47 -10.51 16.45
N ASN A 77 -9.43 -9.34 15.81
CA ASN A 77 -8.56 -9.03 14.69
C ASN A 77 -8.03 -7.59 14.80
N PRO A 78 -6.78 -7.40 15.25
CA PRO A 78 -6.24 -6.06 15.47
C PRO A 78 -5.92 -5.32 14.17
N GLY A 79 -5.95 -5.97 13.01
CA GLY A 79 -5.78 -5.31 11.70
C GLY A 79 -7.02 -4.48 11.34
N VAL A 80 -6.84 -3.17 11.18
CA VAL A 80 -7.91 -2.22 10.86
C VAL A 80 -7.53 -1.33 9.68
N THR A 81 -8.51 -0.73 9.02
CA THR A 81 -8.29 0.36 8.05
C THR A 81 -8.82 1.66 8.65
N VAL A 82 -8.04 2.74 8.55
CA VAL A 82 -8.31 4.06 9.09
C VAL A 82 -8.40 5.06 7.95
N GLU A 83 -9.51 5.79 7.86
CA GLU A 83 -9.60 7.00 7.01
C GLU A 83 -9.43 8.21 7.94
N SER A 84 -8.43 9.05 7.68
CA SER A 84 -8.07 10.24 8.47
C SER A 84 -7.85 11.42 7.53
N GLY A 85 -8.85 12.31 7.41
CA GLY A 85 -8.84 13.35 6.40
C GLY A 85 -8.99 12.74 5.00
N GLU A 86 -8.02 13.01 4.12
CA GLU A 86 -7.94 12.44 2.77
C GLU A 86 -7.13 11.13 2.74
N GLU A 87 -6.41 10.80 3.81
CA GLU A 87 -5.61 9.59 3.85
C GLU A 87 -6.45 8.38 4.25
N THR A 88 -6.24 7.26 3.57
CA THR A 88 -6.67 5.93 4.02
C THR A 88 -5.43 5.10 4.26
N TYR A 89 -5.32 4.43 5.40
CA TYR A 89 -4.21 3.52 5.70
C TYR A 89 -4.63 2.36 6.59
N ALA A 90 -3.93 1.22 6.53
CA ALA A 90 -4.12 0.16 7.51
C ALA A 90 -3.23 0.38 8.74
N ALA A 91 -3.70 -0.17 9.83
CA ALA A 91 -3.10 0.01 11.12
C ALA A 91 -3.30 -1.24 11.96
N THR A 92 -2.44 -1.40 12.95
CA THR A 92 -2.63 -2.38 14.02
C THR A 92 -3.19 -1.66 15.24
N ALA A 93 -4.36 -2.10 15.68
CA ALA A 93 -5.03 -1.61 16.88
C ALA A 93 -4.46 -2.30 18.12
N GLN A 94 -4.06 -1.51 19.11
CA GLN A 94 -3.57 -1.98 20.40
C GLN A 94 -4.33 -1.27 21.53
N PRO A 95 -5.13 -2.00 22.32
CA PRO A 95 -5.68 -1.49 23.56
C PRO A 95 -4.55 -1.05 24.51
N LEU A 96 -4.67 0.13 25.07
CA LEU A 96 -3.73 0.69 26.04
C LEU A 96 -4.21 0.39 27.46
N GLU A 97 -3.26 0.26 28.37
CA GLU A 97 -3.52 -0.05 29.78
C GLU A 97 -2.75 0.90 30.71
N GLY A 98 -3.14 0.92 31.98
CA GLY A 98 -2.45 1.66 33.04
C GLY A 98 -2.28 3.16 32.78
N ALA A 99 -1.12 3.69 33.17
CA ALA A 99 -0.86 5.12 33.18
C ALA A 99 -0.94 5.78 31.79
N GLU A 100 -0.55 5.07 30.74
CA GLU A 100 -0.60 5.59 29.37
C GLU A 100 -2.06 5.79 28.91
N ARG A 101 -2.90 4.78 29.15
CA ARG A 101 -4.34 4.87 28.90
C ARG A 101 -4.96 6.05 29.65
N ASP A 102 -4.64 6.18 30.94
CA ASP A 102 -5.23 7.20 31.79
C ASP A 102 -4.82 8.62 31.38
N ALA A 103 -3.55 8.81 31.02
CA ALA A 103 -3.05 10.10 30.54
C ALA A 103 -3.74 10.53 29.22
N LEU A 104 -3.90 9.60 28.27
CA LEU A 104 -4.56 9.87 26.99
C LEU A 104 -6.06 10.12 27.15
N TYR A 105 -6.73 9.37 28.03
CA TYR A 105 -8.13 9.62 28.33
C TYR A 105 -8.33 10.99 28.99
N ALA A 106 -7.48 11.35 29.96
CA ALA A 106 -7.53 12.66 30.61
C ALA A 106 -7.32 13.80 29.60
N ARG A 107 -6.39 13.64 28.65
CA ARG A 107 -6.17 14.60 27.56
C ARG A 107 -7.40 14.75 26.67
N GLN A 108 -8.07 13.65 26.32
CA GLN A 108 -9.32 13.71 25.55
C GLN A 108 -10.45 14.40 26.34
N ALA A 109 -10.57 14.10 27.63
CA ALA A 109 -11.56 14.72 28.50
C ALA A 109 -11.32 16.23 28.70
N ALA A 110 -10.06 16.68 28.67
CA ALA A 110 -9.73 18.10 28.70
C ALA A 110 -10.14 18.82 27.40
N ILE A 111 -10.07 18.15 26.25
CA ILE A 111 -10.46 18.69 24.94
C ILE A 111 -11.99 18.65 24.76
N ALA A 112 -12.61 17.54 25.16
CA ALA A 112 -14.04 17.31 25.05
C ALA A 112 -14.60 16.86 26.41
N PRO A 113 -15.08 17.78 27.26
CA PRO A 113 -15.55 17.50 28.62
C PRO A 113 -16.60 16.39 28.73
N VAL A 114 -17.38 16.15 27.68
CA VAL A 114 -18.35 15.03 27.61
C VAL A 114 -17.71 13.66 27.85
N PHE A 115 -16.41 13.48 27.56
CA PHE A 115 -15.70 12.24 27.87
C PHE A 115 -15.50 12.02 29.38
N ALA A 116 -15.42 13.09 30.17
CA ALA A 116 -15.44 12.98 31.63
C ALA A 116 -16.81 12.49 32.11
N GLU A 117 -17.89 13.02 31.53
CA GLU A 117 -19.26 12.57 31.82
C GLU A 117 -19.48 11.10 31.46
N TYR A 118 -18.99 10.66 30.28
CA TYR A 118 -19.05 9.24 29.89
C TYR A 118 -18.32 8.32 30.87
N GLN A 119 -17.15 8.73 31.37
CA GLN A 119 -16.40 7.92 32.33
C GLN A 119 -17.08 7.91 33.71
N ALA A 120 -17.69 9.01 34.13
CA ALA A 120 -18.44 9.07 35.39
C ALA A 120 -19.76 8.28 35.32
N GLY A 121 -20.39 8.20 34.14
CA GLY A 121 -21.68 7.54 33.93
C GLY A 121 -21.62 6.02 33.77
N THR A 122 -20.44 5.39 33.93
CA THR A 122 -20.28 3.96 33.67
C THR A 122 -19.31 3.30 34.65
N SER A 123 -19.52 2.01 34.94
CA SER A 123 -18.67 1.23 35.85
C SER A 123 -17.51 0.53 35.16
N ARG A 124 -17.55 0.42 33.82
CA ARG A 124 -16.45 -0.16 33.04
C ARG A 124 -15.34 0.86 32.83
N VAL A 125 -14.11 0.39 32.77
CA VAL A 125 -13.02 1.21 32.22
C VAL A 125 -13.30 1.42 30.74
N ILE A 126 -13.39 2.67 30.28
CA ILE A 126 -13.55 2.98 28.86
C ILE A 126 -12.22 2.68 28.15
N PRO A 127 -12.17 1.73 27.20
CA PRO A 127 -10.93 1.40 26.53
C PRO A 127 -10.42 2.56 25.68
N VAL A 128 -9.10 2.74 25.71
CA VAL A 128 -8.35 3.62 24.81
C VAL A 128 -7.51 2.73 23.92
N VAL A 129 -7.51 2.98 22.63
CA VAL A 129 -6.86 2.13 21.64
C VAL A 129 -5.93 2.98 20.79
N ALA A 130 -4.64 2.62 20.76
CA ALA A 130 -3.69 3.16 19.82
C ALA A 130 -3.78 2.44 18.48
N LEU A 131 -3.76 3.19 17.38
CA LEU A 131 -3.73 2.72 16.01
C LEU A 131 -2.37 3.07 15.42
N TYR A 132 -1.52 2.04 15.26
CA TYR A 132 -0.20 2.18 14.67
C TYR A 132 -0.29 1.90 13.18
N ARG A 133 -0.01 2.90 12.35
CA ARG A 133 0.07 2.75 10.89
C ARG A 133 1.11 1.67 10.55
N ASP A 134 0.78 0.76 9.62
CA ASP A 134 1.72 -0.30 9.25
C ASP A 134 2.87 0.29 8.40
N GLN A 135 3.95 0.69 9.06
CA GLN A 135 5.12 1.24 8.39
C GLN A 135 5.80 0.23 7.44
N ARG A 136 5.56 -1.08 7.65
CA ARG A 136 6.15 -2.13 6.84
C ARG A 136 5.51 -2.19 5.46
N ALA A 137 4.19 -2.00 5.37
CA ALA A 137 3.51 -1.96 4.08
C ALA A 137 3.95 -0.75 3.24
N ARG A 138 4.06 0.42 3.88
CA ARG A 138 4.61 1.63 3.25
C ARG A 138 6.06 1.45 2.78
N ALA A 139 6.91 0.84 3.61
CA ALA A 139 8.30 0.56 3.24
C ALA A 139 8.39 -0.37 2.02
N LEU A 140 7.51 -1.36 1.89
CA LEU A 140 7.44 -2.23 0.70
C LEU A 140 7.03 -1.46 -0.55
N GLY A 141 6.06 -0.54 -0.44
CA GLY A 141 5.66 0.32 -1.56
C GLY A 141 6.79 1.26 -2.02
N ASP A 142 7.50 1.87 -1.08
CA ASP A 142 8.64 2.75 -1.37
C ASP A 142 9.83 1.97 -1.97
N GLU A 143 10.08 0.75 -1.49
CA GLU A 143 11.12 -0.15 -2.02
C GLU A 143 10.83 -0.58 -3.46
N LEU A 144 9.57 -0.91 -3.79
CA LEU A 144 9.14 -1.24 -5.14
C LEU A 144 9.44 -0.10 -6.14
N VAL A 145 9.06 1.13 -5.78
CA VAL A 145 9.32 2.32 -6.61
C VAL A 145 10.82 2.53 -6.83
N ALA A 146 11.64 2.27 -5.80
CA ALA A 146 13.09 2.40 -5.91
C ALA A 146 13.69 1.35 -6.86
N ILE A 147 13.24 0.09 -6.79
CA ILE A 147 13.65 -0.99 -7.70
C ILE A 147 13.28 -0.63 -9.13
N HIS A 148 12.02 -0.23 -9.38
CA HIS A 148 11.57 0.14 -10.72
C HIS A 148 12.33 1.32 -11.31
N ARG A 149 12.70 2.31 -10.49
CA ARG A 149 13.53 3.43 -10.95
C ARG A 149 14.89 2.95 -11.46
N GLY A 150 15.58 2.09 -10.69
CA GLY A 150 16.86 1.52 -11.11
C GLY A 150 16.74 0.73 -12.41
N MET A 151 15.68 -0.08 -12.54
CA MET A 151 15.42 -0.84 -13.77
C MET A 151 15.13 0.06 -14.98
N ARG A 152 14.38 1.16 -14.81
CA ARG A 152 14.15 2.14 -15.89
C ARG A 152 15.46 2.80 -16.34
N GLU A 153 16.32 3.18 -15.40
CA GLU A 153 17.63 3.79 -15.71
C GLU A 153 18.53 2.82 -16.49
N GLU A 154 18.57 1.54 -16.09
CA GLU A 154 19.34 0.52 -16.80
C GLU A 154 18.79 0.24 -18.20
N LEU A 155 17.47 0.10 -18.33
CA LEU A 155 16.79 -0.11 -19.61
C LEU A 155 17.05 1.04 -20.59
N ALA A 156 16.96 2.29 -20.12
CA ALA A 156 17.27 3.47 -20.93
C ALA A 156 18.74 3.46 -21.40
N GLY A 157 19.67 3.04 -20.54
CA GLY A 157 21.08 2.88 -20.89
C GLY A 157 21.31 1.81 -21.95
N ILE A 158 20.62 0.67 -21.88
CA ILE A 158 20.69 -0.40 -22.88
C ILE A 158 20.12 0.07 -24.22
N LEU A 159 18.95 0.72 -24.21
CA LEU A 159 18.31 1.28 -25.42
C LEU A 159 19.26 2.25 -26.14
N ALA A 160 19.82 3.22 -25.41
CA ALA A 160 20.75 4.19 -25.99
C ALA A 160 21.97 3.51 -26.64
N ALA A 161 22.53 2.49 -25.98
CA ALA A 161 23.67 1.74 -26.50
C ALA A 161 23.34 0.94 -27.77
N VAL A 162 22.16 0.31 -27.83
CA VAL A 162 21.69 -0.40 -29.04
C VAL A 162 21.41 0.59 -30.17
N GLU A 163 20.85 1.77 -29.88
CA GLU A 163 20.60 2.82 -30.86
C GLU A 163 21.87 3.37 -31.49
N ASP A 164 22.91 3.60 -30.68
CA ASP A 164 24.22 4.01 -31.17
C ASP A 164 24.83 2.96 -32.09
N LEU A 165 24.74 1.68 -31.71
CA LEU A 165 25.17 0.54 -32.54
C LEU A 165 24.42 0.45 -33.86
N ALA A 166 23.08 0.58 -33.82
CA ALA A 166 22.24 0.56 -35.02
C ALA A 166 22.52 1.74 -35.96
N ALA A 167 22.94 2.89 -35.42
CA ALA A 167 23.32 4.07 -36.18
C ALA A 167 24.80 4.11 -36.61
N GLY A 168 25.61 3.11 -36.22
CA GLY A 168 27.05 3.07 -36.51
C GLY A 168 27.87 4.14 -35.77
N ARG A 169 27.36 4.66 -34.65
CA ARG A 169 28.08 5.64 -33.80
C ARG A 169 29.08 4.92 -32.88
N PRO A 170 30.27 5.50 -32.63
CA PRO A 170 31.25 4.90 -31.73
C PRO A 170 30.74 4.93 -30.28
N ALA A 171 30.79 3.78 -29.59
CA ALA A 171 30.44 3.70 -28.18
C ALA A 171 31.47 4.40 -27.28
N ALA A 172 31.03 4.92 -26.13
CA ALA A 172 31.87 5.61 -25.15
C ALA A 172 32.84 4.68 -24.36
N SER A 173 33.00 3.41 -24.73
CA SER A 173 33.83 2.40 -24.05
C SER A 173 34.72 1.64 -25.05
N PRO A 174 35.88 1.07 -24.60
CA PRO A 174 36.94 0.65 -25.52
C PRO A 174 36.53 -0.53 -26.40
N PRO A 175 37.22 -0.76 -27.53
CA PRO A 175 36.87 -1.76 -28.54
C PRO A 175 37.28 -3.17 -28.08
N GLY A 176 36.61 -3.69 -27.05
CA GLY A 176 36.29 -5.11 -26.96
C GLY A 176 35.01 -5.39 -27.76
N ASP A 177 34.63 -6.65 -27.89
CA ASP A 177 33.40 -7.08 -28.58
C ASP A 177 32.15 -6.40 -27.98
N LEU A 178 31.87 -5.18 -28.45
CA LEU A 178 30.81 -4.31 -27.98
C LEU A 178 29.45 -5.00 -28.11
N ALA A 179 29.31 -5.86 -29.13
CA ALA A 179 28.13 -6.68 -29.34
C ALA A 179 28.00 -7.79 -28.29
N ALA A 180 29.10 -8.45 -27.90
CA ALA A 180 29.08 -9.41 -26.78
C ALA A 180 28.85 -8.74 -25.42
N GLY A 181 29.46 -7.57 -25.18
CA GLY A 181 29.23 -6.78 -23.95
C GLY A 181 27.78 -6.30 -23.81
N LEU A 182 27.19 -5.82 -24.91
CA LEU A 182 25.78 -5.41 -24.92
C LEU A 182 24.84 -6.60 -24.79
N ARG A 183 25.11 -7.71 -25.46
CA ARG A 183 24.35 -8.96 -25.30
C ARG A 183 24.37 -9.44 -23.85
N SER A 184 25.53 -9.42 -23.20
CA SER A 184 25.65 -9.76 -21.78
C SER A 184 24.82 -8.84 -20.89
N ARG A 185 24.82 -7.53 -21.17
CA ARG A 185 23.98 -6.55 -20.46
C ARG A 185 22.49 -6.80 -20.67
N CYS A 186 22.04 -7.00 -21.91
CA CYS A 186 20.65 -7.31 -22.21
C CYS A 186 20.17 -8.58 -21.47
N LEU A 187 20.98 -9.64 -21.48
CA LEU A 187 20.64 -10.89 -20.79
C LEU A 187 20.63 -10.74 -19.27
N SER A 188 21.57 -9.99 -18.69
CA SER A 188 21.59 -9.71 -17.25
C SER A 188 20.33 -8.95 -16.82
N PHE A 189 19.99 -7.87 -17.52
CA PHE A 189 18.78 -7.11 -17.25
C PHE A 189 17.52 -7.96 -17.38
N CYS A 190 17.41 -8.78 -18.43
CA CYS A 190 16.29 -9.71 -18.58
C CYS A 190 16.19 -10.72 -17.43
N ALA A 191 17.33 -11.19 -16.91
CA ALA A 191 17.36 -12.08 -15.75
C ALA A 191 16.94 -11.38 -14.45
N ASP A 192 17.37 -10.14 -14.23
CA ASP A 192 17.07 -9.36 -13.03
C ASP A 192 15.58 -8.97 -12.97
N VAL A 193 15.01 -8.51 -14.08
CA VAL A 193 13.56 -8.26 -14.21
C VAL A 193 12.77 -9.54 -13.97
N HIS A 194 13.21 -10.67 -14.53
CA HIS A 194 12.54 -11.95 -14.31
C HIS A 194 12.61 -12.43 -12.86
N ALA A 195 13.77 -12.30 -12.21
CA ALA A 195 13.94 -12.69 -10.82
C ALA A 195 13.03 -11.85 -9.91
N HIS A 196 12.94 -10.54 -10.15
CA HIS A 196 12.05 -9.65 -9.43
C HIS A 196 10.57 -10.06 -9.57
N HIS A 197 10.04 -10.10 -10.80
CA HIS A 197 8.62 -10.42 -11.03
C HIS A 197 8.26 -11.87 -10.68
N GLY A 198 9.21 -12.80 -10.85
CA GLY A 198 9.05 -14.20 -10.47
C GLY A 198 9.02 -14.39 -8.96
N ASN A 199 9.85 -13.65 -8.22
CA ASN A 199 9.82 -13.66 -6.76
C ASN A 199 8.53 -13.04 -6.22
N GLU A 200 8.00 -12.00 -6.86
CA GLU A 200 6.73 -11.39 -6.51
C GLU A 200 5.57 -12.35 -6.71
N ALA A 201 5.41 -12.91 -7.91
CA ALA A 201 4.34 -13.85 -8.20
C ALA A 201 4.42 -15.14 -7.36
N GLY A 202 5.63 -15.66 -7.14
CA GLY A 202 5.84 -16.93 -6.44
C GLY A 202 5.90 -16.85 -4.91
N ARG A 203 6.30 -15.70 -4.35
CA ARG A 203 6.53 -15.56 -2.90
C ARG A 203 6.00 -14.25 -2.31
N GLY A 204 6.18 -13.13 -2.99
CA GLY A 204 5.78 -11.80 -2.52
C GLY A 204 4.27 -11.65 -2.40
N PHE A 205 3.56 -11.77 -3.51
CA PHE A 205 2.11 -11.60 -3.62
C PHE A 205 1.33 -12.58 -2.74
N PRO A 206 1.65 -13.89 -2.66
CA PRO A 206 0.94 -14.78 -1.74
C PRO A 206 1.05 -14.38 -0.27
N ARG A 207 2.23 -13.94 0.17
CA ARG A 207 2.43 -13.45 1.55
C ARG A 207 1.70 -12.14 1.79
N LEU A 208 1.73 -11.26 0.79
CA LEU A 208 1.04 -9.98 0.87
C LEU A 208 -0.48 -10.16 0.90
N ALA A 209 -1.04 -11.06 0.10
CA ALA A 209 -2.45 -11.42 0.12
C ALA A 209 -2.87 -12.08 1.44
N GLN A 210 -2.04 -12.95 2.01
CA GLN A 210 -2.31 -13.55 3.33
C GLN A 210 -2.38 -12.48 4.44
N ARG A 211 -1.48 -11.50 4.40
CA ARG A 211 -1.43 -10.42 5.39
C ARG A 211 -2.50 -9.36 5.13
N TYR A 212 -2.82 -9.10 3.86
CA TYR A 212 -3.73 -8.05 3.41
C TYR A 212 -4.72 -8.61 2.37
N PRO A 213 -5.76 -9.35 2.80
CA PRO A 213 -6.69 -10.01 1.88
C PRO A 213 -7.42 -9.06 0.91
N GLY A 214 -7.54 -7.78 1.27
CA GLY A 214 -8.13 -6.76 0.39
C GLY A 214 -7.34 -6.48 -0.89
N LEU A 215 -6.07 -6.89 -0.97
CA LEU A 215 -5.24 -6.76 -2.17
C LEU A 215 -5.36 -7.93 -3.14
N GLU A 216 -5.99 -9.04 -2.74
CA GLU A 216 -6.03 -10.27 -3.54
C GLU A 216 -6.47 -10.05 -5.00
N PRO A 217 -7.52 -9.27 -5.31
CA PRO A 217 -7.90 -9.02 -6.70
C PRO A 217 -6.82 -8.31 -7.50
N VAL A 218 -6.18 -7.29 -6.91
CA VAL A 218 -5.13 -6.49 -7.58
C VAL A 218 -3.87 -7.34 -7.81
N LEU A 219 -3.50 -8.19 -6.84
CA LEU A 219 -2.33 -9.06 -6.94
C LEU A 219 -2.51 -10.18 -7.97
N ALA A 220 -3.74 -10.71 -8.11
CA ALA A 220 -4.05 -11.72 -9.12
C ALA A 220 -3.90 -11.15 -10.54
N GLU A 221 -4.35 -9.92 -10.78
CA GLU A 221 -4.18 -9.25 -12.07
C GLU A 221 -2.69 -9.07 -12.43
N PHE A 222 -1.84 -8.67 -11.48
CA PHE A 222 -0.40 -8.54 -11.73
C PHE A 222 0.28 -9.89 -12.00
N ALA A 223 -0.14 -10.96 -11.33
CA ALA A 223 0.38 -12.30 -11.62
C ALA A 223 0.11 -12.75 -13.06
N GLU A 224 -1.05 -12.39 -13.63
CA GLU A 224 -1.37 -12.64 -15.04
C GLU A 224 -0.50 -11.78 -15.97
N GLU A 225 -0.32 -10.48 -15.65
CA GLU A 225 0.56 -9.60 -16.41
C GLU A 225 2.01 -10.11 -16.43
N HIS A 226 2.52 -10.64 -15.31
CA HIS A 226 3.87 -11.20 -15.23
C HIS A 226 4.06 -12.39 -16.17
N ALA A 227 3.03 -13.21 -16.37
CA ALA A 227 3.08 -14.31 -17.33
C ALA A 227 3.20 -13.81 -18.79
N VAL A 228 2.54 -12.70 -19.11
CA VAL A 228 2.65 -12.05 -20.43
C VAL A 228 4.06 -11.50 -20.64
N LEU A 229 4.60 -10.77 -19.66
CA LEU A 229 5.97 -10.22 -19.72
C LEU A 229 7.02 -11.32 -19.87
N ALA A 230 6.87 -12.44 -19.16
CA ALA A 230 7.74 -13.60 -19.30
C ALA A 230 7.75 -14.13 -20.75
N GLY A 231 6.59 -14.17 -21.41
CA GLY A 231 6.50 -14.56 -22.82
C GLY A 231 7.18 -13.57 -23.78
N ILE A 232 7.08 -12.26 -23.54
CA ILE A 232 7.77 -11.23 -24.35
C ILE A 232 9.28 -11.37 -24.19
N ARG A 233 9.76 -11.55 -22.96
CA ARG A 233 11.19 -11.78 -22.68
C ARG A 233 11.73 -12.99 -23.44
N SER A 234 11.05 -14.15 -23.40
CA SER A 234 11.53 -15.34 -24.10
C SER A 234 11.73 -15.11 -25.59
N ARG A 235 10.81 -14.37 -26.24
CA ARG A 235 10.94 -14.00 -27.67
C ARG A 235 12.12 -13.07 -27.94
N PHE A 236 12.41 -12.15 -27.01
CA PHE A 236 13.57 -11.29 -27.10
C PHE A 236 14.89 -12.07 -26.95
N GLU A 237 14.96 -13.02 -26.00
CA GLU A 237 16.11 -13.89 -25.82
C GLU A 237 16.39 -14.75 -27.07
N GLU A 238 15.35 -15.30 -27.70
CA GLU A 238 15.45 -16.01 -28.98
C GLU A 238 15.97 -15.09 -30.11
N THR A 239 15.52 -13.83 -30.14
CA THR A 239 16.00 -12.82 -31.10
C THR A 239 17.48 -12.52 -30.92
N LEU A 240 17.94 -12.38 -29.67
CA LEU A 240 19.37 -12.23 -29.37
C LEU A 240 20.16 -13.48 -29.79
N ALA A 241 19.64 -14.68 -29.53
CA ALA A 241 20.31 -15.95 -29.82
C ALA A 241 20.55 -16.19 -31.32
N ARG A 242 19.62 -15.78 -32.21
CA ARG A 242 19.69 -16.06 -33.65
C ARG A 242 20.62 -15.15 -34.49
N ALA A 243 21.55 -14.45 -33.84
CA ALA A 243 22.45 -13.47 -34.50
C ALA A 243 21.72 -12.37 -35.31
N ALA A 244 20.62 -11.85 -34.76
CA ALA A 244 19.83 -10.79 -35.36
C ALA A 244 20.62 -9.50 -35.60
N SER A 245 20.21 -8.72 -36.61
CA SER A 245 20.80 -7.40 -36.89
C SER A 245 20.54 -6.39 -35.76
N PRO A 246 21.39 -5.36 -35.60
CA PRO A 246 21.16 -4.30 -34.60
C PRO A 246 19.79 -3.63 -34.71
N GLY A 247 19.25 -3.48 -35.92
CA GLY A 247 17.93 -2.91 -36.14
C GLY A 247 16.78 -3.82 -35.69
N GLU A 248 16.89 -5.14 -35.90
CA GLU A 248 15.92 -6.11 -35.38
C GLU A 248 15.94 -6.15 -33.85
N VAL A 249 17.15 -6.17 -33.25
CA VAL A 249 17.32 -6.14 -31.78
C VAL A 249 16.73 -4.86 -31.20
N LEU A 250 16.96 -3.71 -31.85
CA LEU A 250 16.40 -2.42 -31.41
C LEU A 250 14.88 -2.39 -31.47
N GLY A 251 14.28 -2.95 -32.53
CA GLY A 251 12.83 -3.03 -32.68
C GLY A 251 12.17 -3.84 -31.57
N GLU A 252 12.68 -5.04 -31.31
CA GLU A 252 12.18 -5.91 -30.24
C GLU A 252 12.45 -5.32 -28.85
N LEU A 253 13.64 -4.74 -28.62
CA LEU A 253 13.96 -4.10 -27.34
C LEU A 253 13.04 -2.92 -27.04
N ARG A 254 12.68 -2.09 -28.04
CA ARG A 254 11.71 -1.00 -27.87
C ARG A 254 10.32 -1.53 -27.53
N GLY A 255 9.91 -2.63 -28.15
CA GLY A 255 8.66 -3.31 -27.82
C GLY A 255 8.64 -3.80 -26.38
N LEU A 256 9.69 -4.51 -25.96
CA LEU A 256 9.86 -4.99 -24.59
C LEU A 256 9.89 -3.84 -23.58
N ALA A 257 10.65 -2.78 -23.88
CA ALA A 257 10.77 -1.61 -23.03
C ALA A 257 9.42 -0.94 -22.76
N LYS A 258 8.62 -0.74 -23.82
CA LYS A 258 7.28 -0.18 -23.71
C LYS A 258 6.39 -0.99 -22.78
N GLU A 259 6.41 -2.32 -22.90
CA GLU A 259 5.55 -3.19 -22.09
C GLU A 259 6.02 -3.24 -20.62
N ILE A 260 7.34 -3.26 -20.37
CA ILE A 260 7.92 -3.20 -19.02
C ILE A 260 7.59 -1.86 -18.35
N GLU A 261 7.82 -0.74 -19.03
CA GLU A 261 7.52 0.59 -18.48
C GLU A 261 6.03 0.75 -18.18
N ALA A 262 5.16 0.32 -19.10
CA ALA A 262 3.71 0.37 -18.90
C ALA A 262 3.26 -0.50 -17.72
N HIS A 263 3.94 -1.63 -17.48
CA HIS A 263 3.69 -2.50 -16.35
C HIS A 263 4.12 -1.85 -15.03
N PHE A 264 5.38 -1.38 -14.91
CA PHE A 264 5.86 -0.66 -13.70
C PHE A 264 4.94 0.49 -13.33
N ASP A 265 4.50 1.26 -14.33
CA ASP A 265 3.57 2.36 -14.19
C ASP A 265 2.21 1.93 -13.63
N ARG A 266 1.66 0.80 -14.10
CA ARG A 266 0.40 0.27 -13.57
C ARG A 266 0.58 -0.25 -12.16
N GLU A 267 1.67 -0.94 -11.88
CA GLU A 267 1.97 -1.47 -10.56
C GLU A 267 2.16 -0.35 -9.54
N GLU A 268 2.97 0.66 -9.83
CA GLU A 268 3.13 1.82 -8.97
C GLU A 268 1.81 2.56 -8.75
N ARG A 269 0.98 2.74 -9.78
CA ARG A 269 -0.31 3.42 -9.61
C ARG A 269 -1.34 2.65 -8.78
N ARG A 270 -1.29 1.32 -8.78
CA ARG A 270 -2.35 0.49 -8.17
C ARG A 270 -1.92 -0.18 -6.89
N LEU A 271 -0.67 -0.62 -6.80
CA LEU A 271 -0.14 -1.35 -5.67
C LEU A 271 0.48 -0.41 -4.64
N VAL A 272 1.19 0.64 -5.03
CA VAL A 272 1.84 1.56 -4.06
C VAL A 272 0.82 2.35 -3.23
N PRO A 273 -0.24 2.97 -3.79
CA PRO A 273 -1.27 3.58 -2.96
C PRO A 273 -1.94 2.56 -2.05
N ALA A 274 -2.13 1.32 -2.52
CA ALA A 274 -2.74 0.27 -1.72
C ALA A 274 -1.81 -0.16 -0.56
N LEU A 275 -0.51 -0.34 -0.81
CA LEU A 275 0.52 -0.64 0.19
C LEU A 275 0.75 0.52 1.17
N ASN A 276 0.75 1.75 0.69
CA ASN A 276 0.88 2.96 1.52
C ASN A 276 -0.42 3.27 2.29
N ALA A 277 -1.53 2.72 1.80
CA ALA A 277 -2.83 2.66 2.45
C ALA A 277 -3.03 1.36 3.27
N LEU A 278 -1.99 0.57 3.46
CA LEU A 278 -1.91 -0.46 4.49
C LEU A 278 -1.08 0.03 5.67
#